data_AF-A0A6V7I4I9-F1
#
_entry.id   AF-A0A6V7I4I9-F1
#
_cell.length_a   1.000
_cell.length_b   1.000
_cell.length_c   1.000
_cell.angle_alpha   90.00
_cell.angle_beta   90.00
_cell.angle_gamma   90.00
#
_symmetry.space_group_name_H-M   'P 1'
#
loop_
_entity.id
_entity.type
_entity.pdbx_description
1 polymer ?
#
loop_
_entity_poly.entity_id
_entity_poly.type
_entity_poly.pdbx_seq_one_letter_code
_entity_poly.pdbx_strand_id
1 'polypeptide(L)'
;YGNLAPTNALSRILMIFYALIGIPMNGILLAHLGEFFSIVFIRAHKKYKAYKQNHQDECKKKLTPLETKRKAGLAAQILMYLAPGFVMFIFFPAFLFSYYEGWSYDEAVYYAFVTLTTIGFGDYVA
;
A
#
# COMPACT_ATOMS: atom_id res chain seq x y z
N TYR A 1 -1.79 4.21 -17.62
CA TYR A 1 -3.14 3.93 -18.14
C TYR A 1 -3.11 3.76 -19.64
N GLY A 2 -4.24 3.33 -20.22
CA GLY A 2 -4.40 3.12 -21.67
C GLY A 2 -5.39 4.09 -22.33
N ASN A 3 -5.85 5.13 -21.63
CA ASN A 3 -6.79 6.12 -22.17
C ASN A 3 -6.18 6.94 -23.33
N LEU A 4 -4.85 7.06 -23.38
CA LEU A 4 -4.08 7.63 -24.49
C LEU A 4 -2.98 6.64 -24.89
N ALA A 5 -2.90 6.33 -26.19
CA ALA A 5 -1.96 5.34 -26.73
C ALA A 5 -1.26 5.83 -28.01
N PRO A 6 0.01 5.44 -28.25
CA PRO A 6 0.77 5.86 -29.41
C PRO A 6 0.20 5.28 -30.72
N THR A 7 -0.25 6.15 -31.61
CA THR A 7 -0.81 5.78 -32.93
C THR A 7 0.27 5.62 -33.99
N ASN A 8 1.37 6.38 -33.91
CA ASN A 8 2.43 6.41 -34.92
C ASN A 8 3.50 5.33 -34.70
N ALA A 9 4.05 4.78 -35.80
CA ALA A 9 5.11 3.77 -35.75
C ALA A 9 6.33 4.23 -34.94
N LEU A 10 6.80 5.45 -35.16
CA LEU A 10 7.93 6.05 -34.42
C LEU A 10 7.65 6.12 -32.92
N SER A 11 6.46 6.61 -32.52
CA SER A 11 6.09 6.70 -31.10
C SER A 11 6.00 5.34 -30.42
N ARG A 12 5.58 4.29 -31.14
CA ARG A 12 5.55 2.91 -30.63
C ARG A 12 6.97 2.36 -30.40
N ILE A 13 7.91 2.64 -31.31
CA ILE A 13 9.31 2.24 -31.14
C ILE A 13 9.95 2.97 -29.95
N LEU A 14 9.76 4.29 -29.83
CA LEU A 14 10.27 5.05 -28.70
C LEU A 14 9.71 4.57 -27.35
N MET A 15 8.41 4.22 -27.32
CA MET A 15 7.77 3.65 -26.13
C MET A 15 8.44 2.35 -25.68
N ILE A 16 8.85 1.47 -26.60
CA ILE A 16 9.54 0.22 -26.27
C ILE A 16 10.87 0.50 -25.56
N PHE A 17 11.69 1.40 -26.08
CA PHE A 17 12.97 1.76 -25.45
C PHE A 17 12.77 2.44 -24.09
N TYR A 18 11.78 3.33 -23.98
CA TYR A 18 11.41 3.97 -22.72
C TYR A 18 11.01 2.94 -21.67
N ALA A 19 10.16 1.97 -22.02
CA ALA A 19 9.70 0.94 -21.10
C ALA A 19 10.85 0.02 -20.65
N LEU A 20 11.77 -0.33 -21.56
CA LEU A 20 12.92 -1.19 -21.26
C LEU A 20 13.79 -0.63 -20.13
N ILE A 21 13.99 0.69 -20.11
CA ILE A 21 14.80 1.38 -19.09
C ILE A 21 13.95 1.76 -17.87
N GLY A 22 12.73 2.26 -18.11
CA GLY A 22 11.85 2.79 -17.08
C GLY A 22 11.34 1.73 -16.10
N ILE A 23 11.00 0.52 -16.57
CA ILE A 23 10.46 -0.54 -15.70
C ILE A 23 11.51 -0.99 -14.65
N PRO A 24 12.76 -1.33 -15.02
CA PRO A 24 13.81 -1.64 -14.04
C PRO A 24 14.08 -0.48 -13.07
N MET A 25 14.17 0.76 -13.59
CA MET A 25 14.40 1.93 -12.75
C MET A 25 13.27 2.14 -11.72
N ASN A 26 12.02 2.00 -12.15
CA ASN A 26 10.88 2.11 -11.25
C ASN A 26 10.86 0.98 -10.20
N GLY A 27 11.31 -0.23 -10.57
CA GLY A 27 11.49 -1.34 -9.64
C GLY A 27 12.48 -1.01 -8.51
N ILE A 28 13.63 -0.41 -8.85
CA ILE A 28 14.63 0.03 -7.85
C ILE A 28 14.05 1.13 -6.95
N LEU A 29 13.35 2.10 -7.55
CA LEU A 29 12.70 3.17 -6.79
C LEU A 29 11.67 2.61 -5.80
N LEU A 30 10.84 1.66 -6.23
CA LEU A 30 9.86 0.99 -5.37
C LEU A 30 10.52 0.22 -4.23
N ALA A 31 11.65 -0.45 -4.48
CA ALA A 31 12.40 -1.13 -3.42
C ALA A 31 12.88 -0.13 -2.35
N HIS A 32 13.48 1.00 -2.76
CA HIS A 32 13.93 2.04 -1.83
C HIS A 32 12.77 2.69 -1.07
N LEU A 33 11.65 2.97 -1.74
CA LEU A 33 10.44 3.49 -1.09
C LEU A 33 9.89 2.49 -0.07
N GLY A 34 9.87 1.20 -0.40
CA GLY A 34 9.46 0.13 0.51
C GLY A 34 10.30 0.08 1.79
N GLU A 35 11.62 0.24 1.68
CA GLU A 35 12.51 0.34 2.85
C GLU A 35 12.20 1.57 3.70
N PHE A 36 12.02 2.73 3.06
CA PHE A 36 11.66 3.97 3.75
C PHE A 36 10.36 3.82 4.55
N PHE A 37 9.30 3.33 3.90
CA PHE A 37 8.01 3.13 4.55
C PHE A 37 8.09 2.08 5.67
N SER A 38 8.84 0.99 5.47
CA SER A 38 9.05 -0.04 6.50
C SER A 38 9.64 0.55 7.79
N ILE A 39 10.65 1.42 7.68
CA ILE A 39 11.26 2.08 8.84
C ILE A 39 10.24 2.97 9.56
N VAL A 40 9.44 3.74 8.80
CA VAL A 40 8.39 4.60 9.36
C VAL A 40 7.32 3.76 10.08
N PHE A 41 6.83 2.69 9.46
CA PHE A 41 5.85 1.77 10.07
C PHE A 41 6.39 1.11 11.34
N ILE A 42 7.65 0.64 11.32
CA ILE A 42 8.29 0.04 12.49
C ILE A 42 8.42 1.06 13.62
N ARG A 43 8.80 2.31 13.33
CA ARG A 43 8.89 3.38 14.34
C ARG A 43 7.51 3.73 14.91
N ALA A 44 6.51 3.91 14.05
CA ALA A 44 5.13 4.18 14.46
C ALA A 44 4.59 3.05 15.34
N HIS A 45 4.80 1.79 14.92
CA HIS A 45 4.37 0.63 15.69
C HIS A 45 5.12 0.47 17.01
N LYS A 46 6.44 0.70 17.06
CA LYS A 46 7.19 0.67 18.32
C LYS A 46 6.64 1.69 19.32
N LYS A 47 6.30 2.90 18.87
CA LYS A 47 5.67 3.93 19.70
C LYS A 47 4.28 3.48 20.20
N TYR A 48 3.46 2.91 19.31
CA TYR A 48 2.15 2.36 19.67
C TYR A 48 2.25 1.19 20.67
N LYS A 49 3.18 0.26 20.46
CA LYS A 49 3.42 -0.87 21.36
C LYS A 49 3.92 -0.40 22.73
N ALA A 50 4.83 0.58 22.78
CA ALA A 50 5.30 1.15 24.05
C ALA A 50 4.14 1.80 24.84
N TYR A 51 3.20 2.45 24.16
CA TYR A 51 1.99 3.00 24.78
C TYR A 51 1.07 1.90 25.33
N LYS A 52 0.81 0.82 24.56
CA LYS A 52 -0.10 -0.27 24.94
C LYS A 52 0.50 -1.25 25.97
N GLN A 53 1.83 -1.45 25.95
CA GLN A 53 2.51 -2.38 26.85
C GLN A 53 2.45 -1.91 28.32
N ASN A 54 2.46 -0.59 28.55
CA ASN A 54 2.21 0.02 29.87
C ASN A 54 0.80 -0.24 30.45
N HIS A 55 -0.15 -0.80 29.68
CA HIS A 55 -1.49 -1.17 30.14
C HIS A 55 -1.76 -2.69 30.14
N GLN A 56 -0.84 -3.51 29.62
CA GLN A 56 -1.07 -4.95 29.43
C GLN A 56 -0.39 -5.83 30.48
N ASP A 57 0.49 -5.27 31.31
CA ASP A 57 1.22 -6.01 32.36
C ASP A 57 0.34 -6.45 33.54
N GLU A 58 -0.86 -5.87 33.75
CA GLU A 58 -1.74 -6.32 34.84
C GLU A 58 -2.53 -7.61 34.54
N CYS A 59 -2.75 -8.00 33.26
CA CYS A 59 -3.85 -8.95 32.94
C CYS A 59 -3.47 -10.27 32.24
N LYS A 60 -2.18 -10.59 32.02
CA LYS A 60 -1.77 -11.82 31.28
C LYS A 60 -1.04 -12.85 32.15
N LYS A 61 -1.75 -13.45 33.11
CA LYS A 61 -1.22 -14.59 33.90
C LYS A 61 -1.89 -15.94 33.65
N LYS A 62 -2.86 -16.11 32.72
CA LYS A 62 -3.54 -17.41 32.56
C LYS A 62 -3.85 -17.83 31.11
N LEU A 63 -3.27 -19.00 30.76
CA LEU A 63 -3.88 -20.18 30.10
C LEU A 63 -3.93 -20.33 28.54
N THR A 64 -3.06 -21.23 28.03
CA THR A 64 -3.17 -22.34 27.00
C THR A 64 -4.03 -22.20 25.70
N PRO A 65 -4.01 -23.13 24.70
CA PRO A 65 -3.08 -24.20 24.30
C PRO A 65 -2.37 -23.90 22.93
N LEU A 66 -1.22 -24.52 22.68
CA LEU A 66 -0.06 -23.86 22.06
C LEU A 66 0.20 -24.18 20.56
N GLU A 67 -0.47 -25.17 19.96
CA GLU A 67 -0.07 -25.66 18.62
C GLU A 67 -0.92 -25.07 17.48
N THR A 68 -2.25 -25.01 17.63
CA THR A 68 -3.15 -24.37 16.65
C THR A 68 -3.14 -22.84 16.76
N LYS A 69 -2.96 -22.30 17.97
CA LYS A 69 -2.80 -20.86 18.23
C LYS A 69 -1.51 -20.28 17.64
N ARG A 70 -0.46 -21.06 17.38
CA ARG A 70 0.81 -20.53 16.84
C ARG A 70 0.68 -20.07 15.39
N LYS A 71 0.02 -20.87 14.53
CA LYS A 71 -0.25 -20.49 13.13
C LYS A 71 -1.28 -19.36 13.04
N ALA A 72 -2.37 -19.45 13.80
CA ALA A 72 -3.39 -18.40 13.87
C ALA A 72 -2.85 -17.10 14.49
N GLY A 73 -1.99 -17.18 15.50
CA GLY A 73 -1.34 -16.04 16.15
C GLY A 73 -0.34 -15.33 15.25
N LEU A 74 0.47 -16.07 14.48
CA LEU A 74 1.37 -15.49 13.48
C LEU A 74 0.59 -14.82 12.35
N ALA A 75 -0.45 -15.48 11.82
CA ALA A 75 -1.30 -14.91 10.77
C ALA A 75 -2.04 -13.65 11.26
N ALA A 76 -2.63 -13.68 12.45
CA ALA A 76 -3.29 -12.52 13.06
C ALA A 76 -2.31 -11.38 13.33
N GLN A 77 -1.08 -11.70 13.74
CA GLN A 77 -0.03 -10.73 13.96
C GLN A 77 0.42 -10.09 12.63
N ILE A 78 0.63 -10.87 11.57
CA ILE A 78 0.94 -10.35 10.23
C ILE A 78 -0.20 -9.46 9.72
N LEU A 79 -1.46 -9.91 9.84
CA LEU A 79 -2.63 -9.13 9.43
C LEU A 79 -2.74 -7.81 10.20
N MET A 80 -2.48 -7.83 11.50
CA MET A 80 -2.46 -6.63 12.34
C MET A 80 -1.36 -5.63 11.93
N TYR A 81 -0.21 -6.12 11.43
CA TYR A 81 0.85 -5.25 10.89
C TYR A 81 0.55 -4.74 9.48
N LEU A 82 -0.06 -5.56 8.64
CA LEU A 82 -0.30 -5.27 7.22
C LEU A 82 -1.52 -4.37 7.00
N ALA A 83 -2.63 -4.63 7.72
CA ALA A 83 -3.90 -3.92 7.54
C ALA A 83 -3.80 -2.39 7.68
N PRO A 84 -3.15 -1.80 8.70
CA PRO A 84 -3.09 -0.34 8.82
C PRO A 84 -2.24 0.31 7.72
N GLY A 85 -1.20 -0.38 7.22
CA GLY A 85 -0.43 0.10 6.08
C GLY A 85 -1.27 0.11 4.81
N PHE A 86 -1.96 -0.99 4.51
CA PHE A 86 -2.83 -1.09 3.35
C PHE A 86 -3.97 -0.06 3.38
N VAL A 87 -4.60 0.13 4.55
CA VAL A 87 -5.63 1.16 4.75
C VAL A 87 -5.05 2.56 4.55
N MET A 88 -3.88 2.86 5.13
CA MET A 88 -3.24 4.16 4.93
C MET A 88 -2.97 4.44 3.44
N PHE A 89 -2.43 3.47 2.71
CA PHE A 89 -2.09 3.67 1.29
C PHE A 89 -3.30 3.83 0.38
N ILE A 90 -4.49 3.34 0.74
CA ILE A 90 -5.70 3.50 -0.09
C ILE A 90 -6.49 4.74 0.33
N PHE A 91 -6.82 4.85 1.61
CA PHE A 91 -7.79 5.84 2.09
C PHE A 91 -7.18 7.24 2.19
N PHE A 92 -5.87 7.37 2.44
CA PHE A 92 -5.21 8.68 2.48
C PHE A 92 -5.09 9.32 1.08
N PRO A 93 -4.60 8.63 0.03
CA PRO A 93 -4.63 9.19 -1.32
C PRO A 93 -6.04 9.43 -1.84
N ALA A 94 -7.00 8.55 -1.54
CA ALA A 94 -8.40 8.75 -1.94
C ALA A 94 -8.98 10.06 -1.38
N PHE A 95 -8.65 10.42 -0.13
CA PHE A 95 -9.05 11.70 0.43
C PHE A 95 -8.46 12.89 -0.34
N LEU A 96 -7.17 12.81 -0.71
CA LEU A 96 -6.52 13.85 -1.51
C LEU A 96 -7.16 13.96 -2.90
N PHE A 97 -7.38 12.84 -3.60
CA PHE A 97 -7.97 12.84 -4.94
C PHE A 97 -9.41 13.35 -4.94
N SER A 98 -10.23 12.98 -3.95
CA SER A 98 -11.58 13.53 -3.82
C SER A 98 -11.57 15.05 -3.63
N TYR A 99 -10.58 15.60 -2.92
CA TYR A 99 -10.44 17.04 -2.74
C TYR A 99 -9.94 17.77 -4.00
N TYR A 100 -8.93 17.22 -4.69
CA TYR A 100 -8.32 17.87 -5.86
C TYR A 100 -9.15 17.72 -7.13
N GLU A 101 -9.69 16.53 -7.38
CA GLU A 101 -10.45 16.23 -8.60
C GLU A 101 -11.94 16.51 -8.47
N GLY A 102 -12.42 16.79 -7.24
CA GLY A 102 -13.84 17.00 -6.96
C GLY A 102 -14.69 15.74 -7.12
N TRP A 103 -14.07 14.57 -7.26
CA TRP A 103 -14.74 13.29 -7.34
C TRP A 103 -15.39 12.89 -6.03
N SER A 104 -16.40 12.02 -6.11
CA SER A 104 -16.97 11.44 -4.90
C SER A 104 -15.92 10.56 -4.19
N TYR A 105 -16.06 10.39 -2.88
CA TYR A 105 -15.05 9.66 -2.12
C TYR A 105 -14.94 8.19 -2.56
N ASP A 106 -16.05 7.57 -2.96
CA ASP A 106 -16.08 6.21 -3.50
C ASP A 106 -15.37 6.09 -4.85
N GLU A 107 -15.51 7.07 -5.75
CA GLU A 107 -14.75 7.15 -7.00
C GLU A 107 -13.25 7.30 -6.73
N ALA A 108 -12.87 8.14 -5.77
CA ALA A 108 -11.48 8.34 -5.40
C ALA A 108 -10.84 7.10 -4.74
N VAL A 109 -11.60 6.34 -3.93
CA VAL A 109 -11.16 5.06 -3.37
C VAL A 109 -11.01 4.01 -4.48
N TYR A 110 -11.97 3.94 -5.41
CA TYR A 110 -11.89 3.07 -6.58
C TYR A 110 -10.64 3.38 -7.40
N TYR A 111 -10.43 4.65 -7.73
CA TYR A 111 -9.24 5.12 -8.45
C TYR A 111 -7.96 4.71 -7.70
N ALA A 112 -7.82 5.07 -6.43
CA ALA A 112 -6.64 4.73 -5.64
C ALA A 112 -6.33 3.22 -5.67
N PHE A 113 -7.35 2.37 -5.49
CA PHE A 113 -7.19 0.92 -5.57
C PHE A 113 -6.72 0.44 -6.95
N VAL A 114 -7.36 0.88 -8.03
CA VAL A 114 -7.02 0.51 -9.42
C VAL A 114 -5.60 0.96 -9.80
N THR A 115 -5.16 2.12 -9.30
CA THR A 115 -3.81 2.67 -9.49
C THR A 115 -2.76 1.87 -8.71
N LEU A 116 -2.97 1.68 -7.41
CA LEU A 116 -2.02 1.01 -6.51
C LEU A 116 -1.81 -0.46 -6.85
N THR A 117 -2.89 -1.14 -7.26
CA THR A 117 -2.80 -2.54 -7.71
C THR A 117 -2.24 -2.68 -9.12
N THR A 118 -1.97 -1.56 -9.80
CA THR A 118 -1.47 -1.51 -11.19
C THR A 118 -2.42 -2.15 -12.22
N ILE A 119 -3.71 -2.33 -11.88
CA ILE A 119 -4.75 -2.76 -12.82
C ILE A 119 -4.91 -1.72 -13.94
N GLY A 120 -5.02 -0.45 -13.56
CA GLY A 120 -4.88 0.66 -14.48
C GLY A 120 -5.92 0.75 -15.61
N PHE A 121 -7.22 0.62 -15.31
CA PHE A 121 -8.31 0.73 -16.31
C PHE A 121 -8.27 2.04 -17.11
N GLY A 122 -8.09 3.18 -16.43
CA GLY A 122 -7.92 4.49 -17.08
C GLY A 122 -9.24 5.18 -17.42
N ASP A 123 -10.33 4.71 -16.82
CA ASP A 123 -11.64 5.35 -16.76
C ASP A 123 -11.63 6.60 -15.86
N TYR A 124 -10.92 6.54 -14.73
CA TYR A 124 -10.55 7.69 -13.92
C TYR A 124 -9.04 7.94 -14.00
N VAL A 125 -8.64 9.19 -14.20
CA VAL A 125 -7.25 9.63 -14.27
C VAL A 125 -7.16 11.02 -13.64
N ALA A 126 -6.36 11.14 -12.58
CA ALA A 126 -6.04 12.38 -11.88
C ALA A 126 -4.65 12.86 -12.28
#